data_AF-A0A0F9RXD9-F1
#
_entry.id   AF-A0A0F9RXD9-F1
#
_cell.length_a   1.000
_cell.length_b   1.000
_cell.length_c   1.000
_cell.angle_alpha   90.00
_cell.angle_beta   90.00
_cell.angle_gamma   90.00
#
_symmetry.space_group_name_H-M   'P 1'
#
loop_
_entity.id
_entity.type
_entity.pdbx_description
1 polymer ?
#
loop_
_entity_poly.entity_id
_entity_poly.type
_entity_poly.pdbx_seq_one_letter_code
_entity_poly.pdbx_strand_id
1 'polypeptide(L)'
;MSTQILEEQVRNTERRIKTYKKLINEAEKSFRQLNAQNMQGTLIQFEDFLDSSHLYAFRNWIDGVVWDGPNVKRYWISVTLKYPYDKMPEPKGGMRLVNMGAYITYTLSTEKVPTTVDGPDDLDPITRKPKEEEVDIWLVEICVPRRFVQDAIEDEMDVEIEQEPKTEEPEEETPEEEGAAAGSELGGAGGAGGEEGGGPFEL
;
A
#
# COMPACT_ATOMS: atom_id res chain seq x y z
N MET A 1 -51.19 4.13 4.62
CA MET A 1 -50.78 3.87 6.02
C MET A 1 -49.63 2.87 6.09
N SER A 2 -49.70 1.72 5.41
CA SER A 2 -48.64 0.68 5.47
C SER A 2 -47.30 1.06 4.79
N THR A 3 -47.32 1.89 3.75
CA THR A 3 -46.12 2.26 2.96
C THR A 3 -45.22 3.26 3.68
N GLN A 4 -45.81 4.28 4.33
CA GLN A 4 -45.09 5.28 5.13
C GLN A 4 -44.33 4.65 6.31
N ILE A 5 -44.91 3.62 6.93
CA ILE A 5 -44.26 2.87 8.00
C ILE A 5 -43.04 2.12 7.46
N LEU A 6 -43.14 1.51 6.26
CA LEU A 6 -42.02 0.80 5.64
C LEU A 6 -40.88 1.74 5.26
N GLU A 7 -41.16 2.91 4.70
CA GLU A 7 -40.14 3.92 4.35
C GLU A 7 -39.41 4.47 5.59
N GLU A 8 -40.12 4.64 6.70
CA GLU A 8 -39.52 5.05 7.97
C GLU A 8 -38.62 3.94 8.54
N GLN A 9 -39.03 2.67 8.44
CA GLN A 9 -38.20 1.52 8.81
C GLN A 9 -36.93 1.42 7.97
N VAL A 10 -37.03 1.64 6.65
CA VAL A 10 -35.87 1.64 5.74
C VAL A 10 -34.89 2.76 6.11
N ARG A 11 -35.37 4.00 6.28
CA ARG A 11 -34.52 5.13 6.73
C ARG A 11 -33.85 4.89 8.08
N ASN A 12 -34.54 4.27 9.03
CA ASN A 12 -33.96 3.95 10.32
C ASN A 12 -32.87 2.87 10.17
N THR A 13 -33.10 1.89 9.30
CA THR A 13 -32.12 0.84 8.98
C THR A 13 -30.87 1.43 8.33
N GLU A 14 -31.01 2.34 7.37
CA GLU A 14 -29.89 3.04 6.73
C GLU A 14 -29.04 3.85 7.72
N ARG A 15 -29.67 4.57 8.65
CA ARG A 15 -28.96 5.30 9.72
C ARG A 15 -28.16 4.36 10.60
N ARG A 16 -28.73 3.20 10.93
CA ARG A 16 -28.05 2.17 11.71
C ARG A 16 -26.87 1.59 10.95
N ILE A 17 -27.06 1.24 9.67
CA ILE A 17 -25.97 0.76 8.79
C ILE A 17 -24.84 1.79 8.73
N LYS A 18 -25.15 3.08 8.53
CA LYS A 18 -24.16 4.15 8.52
C LYS A 18 -23.39 4.26 9.84
N THR A 19 -24.09 4.11 10.96
CA THR A 19 -23.47 4.12 12.29
C THR A 19 -22.58 2.91 12.51
N TYR A 20 -23.02 1.71 12.12
CA TYR A 20 -22.23 0.49 12.20
C TYR A 20 -20.99 0.55 11.31
N LYS A 21 -21.11 1.06 10.07
CA LYS A 21 -19.96 1.29 9.18
C LYS A 21 -18.93 2.22 9.82
N LYS A 22 -19.36 3.34 10.41
CA LYS A 22 -18.45 4.25 11.12
C LYS A 22 -17.71 3.56 12.27
N LEU A 23 -18.43 2.78 13.07
CA LEU A 23 -17.84 2.05 14.20
C LEU A 23 -16.88 0.95 13.75
N ILE A 24 -17.18 0.24 12.66
CA ILE A 24 -16.32 -0.77 12.06
C ILE A 24 -15.00 -0.11 11.61
N ASN A 25 -15.06 0.99 10.86
CA ASN A 25 -13.86 1.69 10.41
C ASN A 25 -12.99 2.19 11.58
N GLU A 26 -13.63 2.69 12.64
CA GLU A 26 -12.91 3.14 13.84
C GLU A 26 -12.25 1.97 14.59
N ALA A 27 -12.95 0.84 14.71
CA ALA A 27 -12.40 -0.38 15.29
C ALA A 27 -11.22 -0.92 14.46
N GLU A 28 -11.36 -0.97 13.14
CA GLU A 28 -10.30 -1.39 12.22
C GLU A 28 -9.06 -0.51 12.34
N LYS A 29 -9.24 0.82 12.38
CA LYS A 29 -8.15 1.77 12.59
C LYS A 29 -7.42 1.50 13.91
N SER A 30 -8.16 1.24 14.99
CA SER A 30 -7.56 0.93 16.30
C SER A 30 -6.79 -0.39 16.31
N PHE A 31 -7.34 -1.44 15.69
CA PHE A 31 -6.70 -2.74 15.58
C PHE A 31 -5.41 -2.67 14.74
N ARG A 32 -5.46 -1.97 13.61
CA ARG A 32 -4.28 -1.74 12.76
C ARG A 32 -3.21 -0.93 13.46
N GLN A 33 -3.57 0.10 14.24
CA GLN A 33 -2.62 0.86 15.05
C GLN A 33 -1.89 -0.03 16.06
N LEU A 34 -2.62 -0.93 16.73
CA LEU A 34 -2.01 -1.88 17.67
C LEU A 34 -1.06 -2.85 16.95
N ASN A 35 -1.44 -3.34 15.77
CA ASN A 35 -0.56 -4.20 14.98
C ASN A 35 0.69 -3.48 14.47
N ALA A 36 0.61 -2.19 14.12
CA ALA A 36 1.78 -1.38 13.75
C ALA A 36 2.76 -1.13 14.91
N GLN A 37 2.29 -1.22 16.17
CA GLN A 37 3.16 -1.19 17.35
C GLN A 37 3.80 -2.55 17.63
N ASN A 38 3.24 -3.63 17.08
CA ASN A 38 3.72 -4.98 17.26
C ASN A 38 4.68 -5.38 16.13
N MET A 39 5.70 -6.15 16.51
CA MET A 39 6.70 -6.66 15.56
C MET A 39 6.06 -7.46 14.42
N GLN A 40 5.08 -8.30 14.74
CA GLN A 40 4.37 -9.12 13.75
C GLN A 40 3.58 -8.29 12.74
N GLY A 41 2.88 -7.24 13.19
CA GLY A 41 2.11 -6.41 12.28
C GLY A 41 3.01 -5.58 11.36
N THR A 42 4.18 -5.17 11.83
CA THR A 42 5.19 -4.53 10.96
C THR A 42 5.68 -5.49 9.87
N LEU A 43 5.84 -6.77 10.20
CA LEU A 43 6.29 -7.77 9.24
C LEU A 43 5.23 -8.07 8.17
N ILE A 44 3.94 -8.08 8.54
CA ILE A 44 2.82 -8.20 7.60
C ILE A 44 2.79 -6.98 6.66
N GLN A 45 2.86 -5.76 7.20
CA GLN A 45 2.86 -4.56 6.35
C GLN A 45 4.08 -4.50 5.42
N PHE A 46 5.22 -5.03 5.86
CA PHE A 46 6.39 -5.18 5.01
C PHE A 46 6.13 -6.17 3.86
N GLU A 47 5.42 -7.26 4.12
CA GLU A 47 5.01 -8.24 3.11
C GLU A 47 4.06 -7.60 2.07
N ASP A 48 3.05 -6.86 2.52
CA ASP A 48 2.13 -6.09 1.65
C ASP A 48 2.90 -5.10 0.75
N PHE A 49 3.97 -4.50 1.26
CA PHE A 49 4.86 -3.64 0.46
C PHE A 49 5.64 -4.42 -0.62
N LEU A 50 6.08 -5.64 -0.34
CA LEU A 50 6.75 -6.49 -1.34
C LEU A 50 5.76 -6.96 -2.42
N ASP A 51 4.50 -7.23 -2.05
CA ASP A 51 3.48 -7.64 -3.02
C ASP A 51 3.01 -6.48 -3.91
N SER A 52 2.71 -5.32 -3.31
CA SER A 52 2.33 -4.10 -4.03
C SER A 52 3.45 -3.60 -4.97
N SER A 53 4.71 -3.88 -4.64
CA SER A 53 5.84 -3.62 -5.53
C SER A 53 6.00 -4.65 -6.67
N HIS A 54 5.14 -5.66 -6.77
CA HIS A 54 5.19 -6.76 -7.73
C HIS A 54 6.54 -7.51 -7.72
N LEU A 55 7.15 -7.63 -6.55
CA LEU A 55 8.47 -8.24 -6.42
C LEU A 55 8.45 -9.74 -6.70
N TYR A 56 7.34 -10.41 -6.36
CA TYR A 56 7.17 -11.84 -6.57
C TYR A 56 7.02 -12.25 -8.04
N ALA A 57 6.86 -11.29 -8.96
CA ALA A 57 6.91 -11.55 -10.39
C ALA A 57 8.33 -11.91 -10.88
N PHE A 58 9.36 -11.55 -10.10
CA PHE A 58 10.75 -11.82 -10.42
C PHE A 58 11.21 -13.18 -9.90
N ARG A 59 12.17 -13.80 -10.60
CA ARG A 59 12.60 -15.17 -10.30
C ARG A 59 13.24 -15.27 -8.91
N ASN A 60 12.91 -16.36 -8.20
CA ASN A 60 13.42 -16.77 -6.89
C ASN A 60 13.07 -15.82 -5.71
N TRP A 61 12.37 -14.70 -5.92
CA TRP A 61 12.01 -13.79 -4.81
C TRP A 61 11.04 -14.42 -3.80
N ILE A 62 10.14 -15.29 -4.27
CA ILE A 62 9.15 -16.00 -3.45
C ILE A 62 9.75 -17.04 -2.49
N ASP A 63 10.96 -17.55 -2.77
CA ASP A 63 11.64 -18.56 -1.96
C ASP A 63 12.31 -17.96 -0.70
N GLY A 64 12.16 -16.66 -0.46
CA GLY A 64 12.83 -15.93 0.61
C GLY A 64 12.27 -16.28 1.97
N VAL A 65 13.17 -16.59 2.91
CA VAL A 65 12.80 -16.84 4.31
C VAL A 65 13.32 -15.71 5.18
N VAL A 66 12.49 -15.19 6.08
CA VAL A 66 12.92 -14.15 7.03
C VAL A 66 13.99 -14.73 7.95
N TRP A 67 15.19 -14.14 7.88
CA TRP A 67 16.35 -14.52 8.69
C TRP A 67 16.49 -13.63 9.91
N ASP A 68 16.35 -12.32 9.69
CA ASP A 68 16.45 -11.31 10.74
C ASP A 68 15.45 -10.18 10.47
N GLY A 69 14.93 -9.59 11.53
CA GLY A 69 13.96 -8.49 11.48
C GLY A 69 12.58 -8.84 12.03
N PRO A 70 11.65 -7.86 12.03
CA PRO A 70 11.80 -6.49 11.53
C PRO A 70 12.49 -5.58 12.54
N ASN A 71 13.54 -4.88 12.09
CA ASN A 71 14.23 -3.87 12.89
C ASN A 71 13.66 -2.49 12.57
N VAL A 72 12.88 -1.96 13.51
CA VAL A 72 12.15 -0.70 13.35
C VAL A 72 12.98 0.45 13.91
N LYS A 73 13.52 1.27 13.01
CA LYS A 73 14.15 2.56 13.34
C LYS A 73 13.14 3.69 13.17
N ARG A 74 13.56 4.92 13.49
CA ARG A 74 12.69 6.10 13.43
C ARG A 74 12.10 6.36 12.04
N TYR A 75 12.89 6.15 11.00
CA TYR A 75 12.51 6.43 9.60
C TYR A 75 12.61 5.23 8.67
N TRP A 76 13.18 4.13 9.14
CA TRP A 76 13.55 2.98 8.32
C TRP A 76 13.11 1.70 9.00
N ILE A 77 12.62 0.75 8.20
CA ILE A 77 12.37 -0.62 8.61
C ILE A 77 13.33 -1.50 7.83
N SER A 78 14.10 -2.35 8.51
CA SER A 78 15.00 -3.29 7.87
C SER A 78 14.61 -4.74 8.17
N VAL A 79 14.58 -5.55 7.12
CA VAL A 79 14.31 -7.00 7.17
C VAL A 79 15.34 -7.69 6.30
N THR A 80 15.89 -8.80 6.80
CA THR A 80 16.87 -9.62 6.09
C THR A 80 16.23 -10.94 5.68
N LEU A 81 16.26 -11.22 4.38
CA LEU A 81 15.79 -12.46 3.79
C LEU A 81 16.99 -13.37 3.49
N LYS A 82 16.88 -14.64 3.87
CA LYS A 82 17.83 -15.70 3.52
C LYS A 82 17.36 -16.46 2.30
N TYR A 83 18.31 -16.73 1.41
CA TYR A 83 18.15 -17.59 0.24
C TYR A 83 19.28 -18.62 0.19
N PRO A 84 19.02 -19.86 -0.25
CA PRO A 84 20.07 -20.82 -0.59
C PRO A 84 21.00 -20.27 -1.69
N TYR A 85 22.25 -20.70 -1.71
CA TYR A 85 23.24 -20.28 -2.71
C TYR A 85 22.73 -20.38 -4.17
N ASP A 86 22.11 -21.51 -4.51
CA ASP A 86 21.60 -21.80 -5.86
C ASP A 86 20.32 -21.03 -6.23
N LYS A 87 19.64 -20.46 -5.24
CA LYS A 87 18.34 -19.79 -5.37
C LYS A 87 18.45 -18.28 -5.13
N MET A 88 19.54 -17.67 -5.58
CA MET A 88 19.71 -16.23 -5.48
C MET A 88 18.54 -15.48 -6.17
N PRO A 89 17.91 -14.48 -5.51
CA PRO A 89 16.82 -13.70 -6.10
C PRO A 89 17.31 -12.82 -7.25
N GLU A 90 16.47 -12.63 -8.26
CA GLU A 90 16.85 -11.86 -9.45
C GLU A 90 17.14 -10.38 -9.11
N PRO A 91 18.33 -9.84 -9.44
CA PRO A 91 18.69 -8.46 -9.10
C PRO A 91 17.78 -7.38 -9.69
N LYS A 92 17.07 -7.69 -10.79
CA LYS A 92 16.11 -6.75 -11.40
C LYS A 92 14.93 -6.44 -10.48
N GLY A 93 14.48 -7.42 -9.69
CA GLY A 93 13.45 -7.20 -8.67
C GLY A 93 13.96 -6.25 -7.59
N GLY A 94 15.22 -6.41 -7.19
CA GLY A 94 15.85 -5.50 -6.23
C GLY A 94 15.99 -4.08 -6.78
N MET A 95 16.36 -3.93 -8.05
CA MET A 95 16.41 -2.62 -8.71
C MET A 95 15.05 -1.90 -8.70
N ARG A 96 13.94 -2.64 -8.80
CA ARG A 96 12.60 -2.06 -8.72
C ARG A 96 12.33 -1.46 -7.35
N LEU A 97 12.68 -2.17 -6.28
CA LEU A 97 12.62 -1.66 -4.91
C LEU A 97 13.49 -0.41 -4.73
N VAL A 98 14.70 -0.41 -5.31
CA VAL A 98 15.59 0.76 -5.30
C VAL A 98 14.96 1.97 -6.01
N ASN A 99 14.30 1.76 -7.15
CA ASN A 99 13.61 2.82 -7.88
C ASN A 99 12.45 3.44 -7.09
N MET A 100 11.81 2.69 -6.19
CA MET A 100 10.79 3.22 -5.27
C MET A 100 11.40 3.90 -4.03
N GLY A 101 12.72 3.86 -3.86
CA GLY A 101 13.43 4.52 -2.76
C GLY A 101 13.72 3.62 -1.57
N ALA A 102 13.65 2.30 -1.73
CA ALA A 102 14.21 1.36 -0.76
C ALA A 102 15.72 1.14 -1.01
N TYR A 103 16.44 0.64 -0.01
CA TYR A 103 17.84 0.22 -0.15
C TYR A 103 17.95 -1.29 -0.01
N ILE A 104 18.78 -1.91 -0.83
CA ILE A 104 19.00 -3.35 -0.81
C ILE A 104 20.49 -3.65 -0.78
N THR A 105 20.87 -4.57 0.10
CA THR A 105 22.23 -5.08 0.24
C THR A 105 22.22 -6.59 0.08
N TYR A 106 23.07 -7.11 -0.80
CA TYR A 106 23.29 -8.54 -0.98
C TYR A 106 24.61 -8.94 -0.32
N THR A 107 24.57 -9.88 0.61
CA THR A 107 25.73 -10.37 1.35
C THR A 107 25.82 -11.89 1.22
N LEU A 108 26.98 -12.40 0.84
CA LEU A 108 27.27 -13.83 0.89
C LEU A 108 27.73 -14.19 2.30
N SER A 109 27.11 -15.20 2.91
CA SER A 109 27.42 -15.68 4.25
C SER A 109 27.47 -17.20 4.26
N THR A 110 28.11 -17.78 5.27
CA THR A 110 28.14 -19.23 5.50
C THR A 110 27.27 -19.57 6.71
N GLU A 111 26.40 -20.58 6.59
CA GLU A 111 25.61 -21.13 7.69
C GLU A 111 26.15 -22.52 8.05
N LYS A 112 26.27 -22.80 9.36
CA LYS A 112 26.69 -24.11 9.86
C LYS A 112 25.47 -24.98 10.05
N VAL A 113 25.35 -26.02 9.23
CA VAL A 113 24.24 -26.96 9.29
C VAL A 113 24.76 -28.30 9.84
N PRO A 114 24.12 -28.89 10.86
CA PRO A 114 24.51 -30.21 11.32
C PRO A 114 24.21 -31.26 10.24
N THR A 115 25.21 -32.09 9.92
CA THR A 115 25.06 -33.18 8.95
C THR A 115 24.15 -34.28 9.53
N THR A 116 23.36 -34.93 8.68
CA THR A 116 22.58 -36.11 9.11
C THR A 116 23.54 -37.25 9.41
N VAL A 117 23.43 -37.85 10.59
CA VAL A 117 24.34 -38.92 11.04
C VAL A 117 23.86 -40.25 10.47
N ASP A 118 24.49 -40.72 9.40
CA ASP A 118 24.21 -42.04 8.84
C ASP A 118 25.15 -43.11 9.41
N GLY A 119 26.32 -42.72 9.91
CA GLY A 119 27.28 -43.63 10.55
C GLY A 119 28.14 -43.05 11.67
N PRO A 120 28.98 -43.89 12.32
CA PRO A 120 29.89 -43.46 13.38
C PRO A 120 30.97 -42.45 12.94
N ASP A 121 31.24 -42.37 11.64
CA ASP A 121 32.22 -41.47 11.01
C ASP A 121 31.70 -40.03 10.84
N ASP A 122 30.37 -39.83 10.87
CA ASP A 122 29.74 -38.51 10.76
C ASP A 122 29.67 -37.76 12.10
N LEU A 123 30.19 -38.39 13.14
CA LEU A 123 30.29 -37.84 14.49
C LEU A 123 31.69 -37.26 14.68
N ASP A 124 31.75 -36.05 15.20
CA ASP A 124 33.02 -35.45 15.61
C ASP A 124 33.73 -36.38 16.62
N PRO A 125 35.00 -36.74 16.37
CA PRO A 125 35.70 -37.76 17.14
C PRO A 125 35.90 -37.37 18.62
N ILE A 126 35.79 -36.08 18.93
CA ILE A 126 36.00 -35.53 20.27
C ILE A 126 34.67 -35.24 20.98
N THR A 127 33.71 -34.63 20.29
CA THR A 127 32.45 -34.14 20.89
C THR A 127 31.28 -35.09 20.70
N ARG A 128 31.42 -36.12 19.84
CA ARG A 128 30.34 -37.03 19.40
C ARG A 128 29.08 -36.29 18.97
N LYS A 129 29.23 -35.06 18.47
CA LYS A 129 28.16 -34.31 17.84
C LYS A 129 28.21 -34.57 16.33
N PRO A 130 27.09 -34.44 15.62
CA PRO A 130 27.09 -34.46 14.16
C PRO A 130 28.08 -33.41 13.64
N LYS A 131 28.88 -33.77 12.64
CA LYS A 131 29.78 -32.83 11.99
C LYS A 131 28.98 -31.67 11.39
N GLU A 132 29.41 -30.45 11.67
CA GLU A 132 28.83 -29.25 11.07
C GLU A 132 29.41 -29.06 9.67
N GLU A 133 28.54 -29.00 8.65
CA GLU A 133 28.90 -28.61 7.29
C GLU A 133 28.64 -27.11 7.11
N GLU A 134 29.57 -26.41 6.48
CA GLU A 134 29.42 -25.00 6.15
C GLU A 134 28.76 -24.90 4.77
N VAL A 135 27.54 -24.36 4.74
CA VAL A 135 26.76 -24.16 3.53
C VAL A 135 26.71 -22.67 3.21
N ASP A 136 27.01 -22.32 1.97
CA ASP A 136 26.90 -20.94 1.50
C ASP A 136 25.43 -20.51 1.36
N ILE A 137 25.12 -19.30 1.82
CA ILE A 137 23.80 -18.69 1.78
C ILE A 137 23.88 -17.22 1.33
N TRP A 138 22.82 -16.76 0.69
CA TRP A 138 22.63 -15.36 0.36
C TRP A 138 21.75 -14.69 1.41
N LEU A 139 22.23 -13.57 1.95
CA LEU A 139 21.48 -12.67 2.81
C LEU A 139 21.15 -11.41 2.02
N VAL A 140 19.86 -11.09 1.96
CA VAL A 140 19.33 -9.91 1.27
C VAL A 140 18.70 -9.01 2.31
N GLU A 141 19.39 -7.94 2.67
CA GLU A 141 18.88 -6.92 3.58
C GLU A 141 18.10 -5.88 2.78
N ILE A 142 16.83 -5.69 3.15
CA ILE A 142 15.93 -4.72 2.52
C ILE A 142 15.61 -3.65 3.56
N CYS A 143 15.96 -2.41 3.26
CA CYS A 143 15.70 -1.24 4.08
C CYS A 143 14.66 -0.34 3.40
N VAL A 144 13.47 -0.28 3.98
CA VAL A 144 12.33 0.47 3.43
C VAL A 144 12.07 1.72 4.29
N PRO A 145 11.85 2.89 3.68
CA PRO A 145 11.36 4.06 4.39
C PRO A 145 9.99 3.77 5.01
N ARG A 146 9.80 4.16 6.28
CA ARG A 146 8.57 3.86 7.04
C ARG A 146 7.30 4.37 6.38
N ARG A 147 7.37 5.44 5.58
CA ARG A 147 6.23 5.98 4.83
C ARG A 147 5.63 4.97 3.85
N PHE A 148 6.45 4.19 3.14
CA PHE A 148 5.94 3.29 2.10
C PHE A 148 5.16 2.10 2.67
N VAL A 149 5.51 1.71 3.90
CA VAL A 149 4.79 0.70 4.66
C VAL A 149 3.49 1.27 5.26
N GLN A 150 3.41 2.59 5.42
CA GLN A 150 2.27 3.32 5.96
C GLN A 150 1.29 3.81 4.87
N ASP A 151 1.78 4.10 3.66
CA ASP A 151 1.02 4.71 2.55
C ASP A 151 0.27 3.66 1.70
N ALA A 152 0.77 2.42 1.62
CA ALA A 152 0.03 1.29 1.03
C ALA A 152 -1.32 1.02 1.73
N ILE A 153 -1.55 1.66 2.87
CA ILE A 153 -2.73 1.54 3.74
C ILE A 153 -3.88 2.43 3.25
N GLU A 154 -3.62 3.55 2.57
CA GLU A 154 -4.69 4.48 2.13
C GLU A 154 -5.39 3.99 0.87
N ASP A 155 -4.65 3.44 -0.10
CA ASP A 155 -5.21 3.01 -1.39
C ASP A 155 -6.20 1.83 -1.28
N GLU A 156 -6.05 0.95 -0.27
CA GLU A 156 -6.97 -0.18 -0.04
C GLU A 156 -8.27 0.25 0.68
N MET A 157 -8.28 1.44 1.30
CA MET A 157 -9.46 1.98 1.99
C MET A 157 -10.39 2.80 1.07
N ASP A 158 -9.90 3.21 -0.11
CA ASP A 158 -10.67 4.00 -1.07
C ASP A 158 -11.45 3.15 -2.10
N VAL A 159 -11.30 1.83 -2.09
CA VAL A 159 -12.07 0.91 -2.95
C VAL A 159 -13.39 0.50 -2.28
N GLU A 160 -14.31 1.45 -2.10
CA GLU A 160 -15.75 1.14 -1.95
C GLU A 160 -16.63 2.41 -2.03
N ILE A 161 -16.63 3.10 -3.17
CA ILE A 161 -17.68 4.08 -3.50
C ILE A 161 -18.06 3.97 -5.00
N GLU A 162 -18.73 2.89 -5.39
CA GLU A 162 -19.69 3.01 -6.48
C GLU A 162 -20.94 3.72 -5.93
N GLN A 163 -21.08 4.98 -6.31
CA GLN A 163 -22.23 5.81 -5.97
C GLN A 163 -23.47 5.21 -6.62
N GLU A 164 -24.46 4.81 -5.83
CA GLU A 164 -25.81 4.58 -6.37
C GLU A 164 -26.30 5.88 -7.04
N PRO A 165 -26.87 5.82 -8.26
CA PRO A 165 -27.32 7.02 -8.96
C PRO A 165 -28.43 7.68 -8.16
N LYS A 166 -28.21 8.93 -7.78
CA LYS A 166 -29.21 9.82 -7.20
C LYS A 166 -30.32 10.02 -8.25
N THR A 167 -31.41 9.28 -8.14
CA THR A 167 -32.64 9.55 -8.90
C THR A 167 -33.16 10.92 -8.47
N GLU A 168 -32.96 11.92 -9.32
CA GLU A 168 -33.56 13.24 -9.17
C GLU A 168 -35.06 13.09 -9.45
N GLU A 169 -35.89 13.28 -8.41
CA GLU A 169 -37.32 13.51 -8.58
C GLU A 169 -37.50 14.89 -9.26
N PRO A 170 -38.34 15.01 -10.30
CA PRO A 170 -38.51 16.27 -11.00
C PRO A 170 -39.34 17.24 -10.16
N GLU A 171 -38.77 18.42 -9.88
CA GLU A 171 -39.51 19.56 -9.34
C GLU A 171 -40.52 20.04 -10.41
N GLU A 172 -41.80 20.12 -10.04
CA GLU A 172 -42.86 20.69 -10.88
C GLU A 172 -42.61 22.20 -11.08
N GLU A 173 -42.30 22.60 -12.32
CA GLU A 173 -42.33 24.01 -12.72
C GLU A 173 -43.79 24.49 -12.84
N THR A 174 -44.19 25.42 -11.98
CA THR A 174 -45.41 26.22 -12.20
C THR A 174 -45.09 27.37 -13.17
N PRO A 175 -45.93 27.62 -14.19
CA PRO A 175 -45.69 28.70 -15.17
C PRO A 175 -46.17 30.05 -14.64
N GLU A 176 -45.33 31.08 -14.74
CA GLU A 176 -45.76 32.49 -14.63
C GLU A 176 -45.72 33.16 -16.01
N GLU A 177 -46.82 33.82 -16.34
CA GLU A 177 -47.19 34.43 -17.61
C GLU A 177 -46.64 35.87 -17.76
N GLU A 178 -46.68 36.35 -19.00
CA GLU A 178 -46.07 37.53 -19.62
C GLU A 178 -46.20 38.91 -18.93
N GLY A 179 -45.23 39.78 -19.24
CA GLY A 179 -45.34 41.23 -19.10
C GLY A 179 -44.27 41.99 -19.88
N ALA A 180 -44.59 42.39 -21.12
CA ALA A 180 -43.78 43.18 -22.03
C ALA A 180 -43.49 44.63 -21.56
N ALA A 181 -42.34 45.21 -21.95
CA ALA A 181 -42.25 46.47 -22.73
C ALA A 181 -40.82 47.05 -22.83
N ALA A 182 -40.31 47.07 -24.07
CA ALA A 182 -39.66 48.16 -24.82
C ALA A 182 -38.67 49.18 -24.20
N GLY A 183 -37.57 49.42 -24.95
CA GLY A 183 -36.81 50.69 -25.03
C GLY A 183 -35.30 50.47 -25.16
N SER A 184 -34.70 50.51 -26.36
CA SER A 184 -33.87 51.62 -26.92
C SER A 184 -32.59 51.92 -26.10
N GLU A 185 -31.37 52.09 -26.61
CA GLU A 185 -30.84 52.42 -27.94
C GLU A 185 -29.29 52.38 -27.83
N LEU A 186 -28.61 52.07 -28.95
CA LEU A 186 -27.39 52.70 -29.48
C LEU A 186 -25.99 52.63 -28.81
N GLY A 187 -25.02 52.30 -29.70
CA GLY A 187 -23.65 52.83 -29.76
C GLY A 187 -22.59 51.99 -29.02
N GLY A 188 -21.42 51.64 -29.54
CA GLY A 188 -20.64 51.93 -30.76
C GLY A 188 -19.30 51.18 -30.56
N ALA A 189 -18.81 50.40 -31.53
CA ALA A 189 -17.76 50.75 -32.49
C ALA A 189 -16.33 50.99 -31.91
N GLY A 190 -15.36 50.21 -32.42
CA GLY A 190 -13.90 50.41 -32.35
C GLY A 190 -13.22 49.47 -31.34
N GLY A 191 -12.23 48.62 -31.65
CA GLY A 191 -11.13 48.66 -32.62
C GLY A 191 -9.83 48.45 -31.81
N ALA A 192 -9.15 47.30 -31.90
CA ALA A 192 -8.02 47.00 -32.79
C ALA A 192 -6.64 47.07 -32.09
N GLY A 193 -5.82 46.00 -32.28
CA GLY A 193 -4.35 45.92 -32.09
C GLY A 193 -3.85 45.84 -30.65
N GLY A 194 -2.78 45.16 -30.26
CA GLY A 194 -1.67 44.43 -30.90
C GLY A 194 -0.74 43.98 -29.74
N GLU A 195 -0.25 42.74 -29.73
CA GLU A 195 1.14 42.37 -30.03
C GLU A 195 2.17 42.49 -28.86
N GLU A 196 2.81 41.34 -28.60
CA GLU A 196 4.21 41.09 -28.21
C GLU A 196 4.74 41.20 -26.75
N GLY A 197 5.54 40.16 -26.40
CA GLY A 197 6.69 40.20 -25.49
C GLY A 197 6.43 39.65 -24.08
N GLY A 198 7.07 38.60 -23.55
CA GLY A 198 8.34 37.99 -23.91
C GLY A 198 9.40 38.09 -22.79
N GLY A 199 9.11 37.51 -21.60
CA GLY A 199 10.09 37.04 -20.58
C GLY A 199 10.83 38.07 -19.72
N PRO A 200 11.67 37.63 -18.74
CA PRO A 200 11.88 36.26 -18.25
C PRO A 200 11.71 36.08 -16.72
N PHE A 201 11.70 34.81 -16.34
CA PHE A 201 11.66 34.23 -14.99
C PHE A 201 13.08 34.20 -14.39
N GLU A 202 13.26 34.65 -13.15
CA GLU A 202 14.51 34.48 -12.37
C GLU A 202 14.39 33.32 -11.37
N LEU A 203 15.54 32.70 -11.10
CA LEU A 203 15.81 31.44 -10.41
C LEU A 203 15.43 31.41 -8.92
#